data_AF-A0A353GWT7-F1
#
_entry.id   AF-A0A353GWT7-F1
#
_cell.length_a   1.000
_cell.length_b   1.000
_cell.length_c   1.000
_cell.angle_alpha   90.00
_cell.angle_beta   90.00
_cell.angle_gamma   90.00
#
_symmetry.space_group_name_H-M   'P 1'
#
loop_
_entity.id
_entity.type
_entity.pdbx_description
1 polymer ?
#
loop_
_entity_poly.entity_id
_entity_poly.type
_entity_poly.pdbx_seq_one_letter_code
_entity_poly.pdbx_strand_id
1 'polypeptide(L)' 'GFNFNSEPVKNEMAACQNLWTTSVGPLNCGAADPKTLPEVISKLKAAGLDKIIAETQKQLNEWKAKKK' A
#
# COMPACT_ATOMS: atom_id res chain seq x y z
N GLY A 1 -10.99 -1.95 -17.26
CA GLY A 1 -10.62 -2.44 -15.92
C GLY A 1 -10.86 -1.36 -14.89
N PHE A 2 -10.66 -1.67 -13.61
CA PHE A 2 -10.56 -0.68 -12.54
C PHE A 2 -9.23 0.07 -12.69
N ASN A 3 -9.26 1.40 -12.62
CA ASN A 3 -8.07 2.24 -12.58
C ASN A 3 -8.13 3.02 -11.27
N PHE A 4 -7.16 2.78 -10.39
CA PHE A 4 -7.11 3.43 -9.08
C PHE A 4 -6.58 4.86 -9.23
N ASN A 5 -7.36 5.85 -8.80
CA ASN A 5 -6.89 7.21 -8.66
C ASN A 5 -6.08 7.35 -7.37
N SER A 6 -4.77 7.51 -7.53
CA SER A 6 -3.83 7.70 -6.43
C SER A 6 -3.63 9.16 -6.03
N GLU A 7 -4.20 10.14 -6.74
CA GLU A 7 -4.14 11.57 -6.35
C GLU A 7 -4.51 11.84 -4.88
N PRO A 8 -5.62 11.32 -4.32
CA PRO A 8 -6.01 11.60 -2.93
C PRO A 8 -5.08 10.98 -1.88
N VAL A 9 -4.26 10.01 -2.27
CA VAL A 9 -3.33 9.30 -1.37
C VAL A 9 -1.90 9.32 -1.91
N LYS A 10 -1.56 10.30 -2.75
CA LYS A 10 -0.29 10.34 -3.48
C LYS A 10 0.91 10.44 -2.54
N ASN A 11 0.75 11.19 -1.45
CA ASN A 11 1.77 11.36 -0.43
C ASN A 11 1.99 10.07 0.38
N GLU A 12 0.91 9.41 0.78
CA GLU A 12 0.93 8.14 1.49
C GLU A 12 1.49 7.02 0.60
N MET A 13 1.15 7.02 -0.69
CA MET A 13 1.72 6.11 -1.69
C MET A 13 3.22 6.29 -1.80
N ALA A 14 3.71 7.53 -1.90
CA ALA A 14 5.15 7.79 -1.97
C ALA A 14 5.88 7.35 -0.69
N ALA A 15 5.30 7.62 0.49
CA ALA A 15 5.85 7.19 1.77
C ALA A 15 5.91 5.66 1.89
N CYS A 16 4.81 4.98 1.55
CA CYS A 16 4.74 3.51 1.55
C CYS A 16 5.71 2.89 0.53
N GLN A 17 5.86 3.49 -0.65
CA GLN A 17 6.73 2.98 -1.71
C GLN A 17 8.22 3.08 -1.37
N ASN A 18 8.62 4.15 -0.69
CA ASN A 18 9.98 4.26 -0.17
C ASN A 18 10.24 3.16 0.87
N LEU A 19 9.30 2.98 1.81
CA LEU A 19 9.42 1.99 2.87
C LEU A 19 9.40 0.55 2.32
N TRP A 20 8.63 0.31 1.27
CA TRP A 20 8.61 -0.95 0.52
C TRP A 20 9.96 -1.27 -0.10
N THR A 21 10.57 -0.31 -0.81
CA THR A 21 11.87 -0.50 -1.45
C THR A 21 12.95 -0.83 -0.43
N THR A 22 12.99 -0.10 0.69
CA THR A 22 14.04 -0.27 1.71
C THR A 22 13.83 -1.50 2.58
N SER A 23 12.57 -1.88 2.86
CA SER A 23 12.27 -2.93 3.83
C SER A 23 11.80 -4.24 3.18
N VAL A 24 10.90 -4.16 2.20
CA VAL A 24 10.32 -5.34 1.52
C VAL A 24 11.25 -5.86 0.43
N GLY A 25 11.98 -4.99 -0.27
CA GLY A 25 12.99 -5.39 -1.27
C GLY A 25 13.96 -6.48 -0.76
N PRO A 26 14.70 -6.26 0.34
CA PRO A 26 15.61 -7.27 0.87
C PRO A 26 14.89 -8.49 1.47
N LEU A 27 13.66 -8.33 2.01
CA LEU A 27 12.83 -9.46 2.46
C LEU A 27 12.45 -10.39 1.29
N ASN A 28 12.09 -9.81 0.14
CA ASN A 28 11.66 -10.56 -1.04
C ASN A 28 12.81 -11.36 -1.67
N CYS A 29 14.02 -10.81 -1.63
CA CYS A 29 15.23 -11.49 -2.12
C CYS A 29 15.81 -12.50 -1.12
N GLY A 30 15.20 -12.67 0.06
CA GLY A 30 15.74 -13.51 1.13
C GLY A 30 17.01 -12.95 1.79
N ALA A 31 17.32 -11.67 1.56
CA ALA A 31 18.47 -10.98 2.14
C ALA A 31 18.18 -10.41 3.54
N ALA A 32 16.90 -10.30 3.93
CA ALA A 32 16.48 -9.86 5.26
C ALA A 32 15.69 -10.94 6.00
N ASP A 33 15.77 -10.90 7.33
CA ASP A 33 15.12 -11.85 8.22
C ASP A 33 13.58 -11.71 8.18
N PRO A 34 12.82 -12.77 7.89
CA PRO A 34 11.36 -12.72 7.80
C PRO A 34 10.68 -12.33 9.12
N LYS A 35 11.39 -12.42 10.25
CA LYS A 35 10.95 -11.93 11.55
C LYS A 35 10.72 -10.42 11.60
N THR A 36 11.31 -9.66 10.67
CA THR A 36 11.13 -8.20 10.58
C THR A 36 9.84 -7.80 9.87
N LEU A 37 9.19 -8.72 9.16
CA LEU A 37 7.93 -8.50 8.45
C LEU A 37 6.83 -7.81 9.27
N PRO A 38 6.52 -8.23 10.53
CA PRO A 38 5.54 -7.54 11.35
C PRO A 38 5.90 -6.07 11.65
N GLU A 39 7.18 -5.76 11.83
CA GLU A 39 7.64 -4.38 12.03
C GLU A 39 7.47 -3.56 10.75
N VAL A 40 7.82 -4.13 9.60
CA VAL A 40 7.63 -3.50 8.28
C VAL A 40 6.15 -3.22 8.01
N ILE A 41 5.26 -4.18 8.31
CA ILE A 41 3.81 -3.99 8.20
C ILE A 41 3.34 -2.84 9.10
N SER A 42 3.82 -2.79 10.34
CA SER A 42 3.46 -1.72 11.27
C SER A 42 3.92 -0.35 10.78
N LYS A 43 5.13 -0.26 10.20
CA LYS A 43 5.65 0.96 9.58
C LYS A 43 4.87 1.36 8.33
N LEU A 44 4.46 0.41 7.49
CA LEU A 44 3.61 0.67 6.32
C LEU A 44 2.24 1.21 6.75
N LYS A 45 1.62 0.63 7.78
CA LYS A 45 0.38 1.16 8.37
C LYS A 45 0.55 2.58 8.89
N ALA A 46 1.62 2.83 9.64
CA ALA A 46 1.96 4.18 10.11
C ALA A 46 2.21 5.18 8.97
N ALA A 47 2.76 4.72 7.84
CA ALA A 47 2.99 5.54 6.64
C ALA A 47 1.71 5.86 5.85
N GLY A 48 0.56 5.33 6.26
CA GLY A 48 -0.74 5.60 5.63
C GLY A 48 -1.28 4.47 4.75
N LEU A 49 -0.75 3.24 4.86
CA LEU A 49 -1.27 2.09 4.11
C LEU A 49 -2.77 1.87 4.33
N ASP A 50 -3.27 2.03 5.57
CA ASP A 50 -4.70 1.90 5.86
C ASP A 50 -5.55 2.93 5.09
N LYS A 51 -5.02 4.14 4.89
CA LYS A 51 -5.68 5.20 4.11
C LYS A 51 -5.73 4.87 2.62
N ILE A 52 -4.63 4.33 2.08
CA ILE A 52 -4.58 3.85 0.68
C ILE A 52 -5.58 2.72 0.47
N ILE A 53 -5.66 1.76 1.41
CA ILE A 53 -6.60 0.64 1.36
C ILE A 53 -8.04 1.14 1.37
N ALA A 54 -8.39 2.04 2.30
CA ALA A 54 -9.73 2.60 2.39
C ALA A 54 -10.15 3.34 1.12
N GLU A 55 -9.26 4.15 0.55
CA GLU A 55 -9.50 4.89 -0.68
C GLU A 55 -9.64 3.96 -1.90
N THR A 56 -8.75 2.96 -2.00
CA THR A 56 -8.83 1.95 -3.06
C THR A 56 -10.15 1.19 -2.99
N GLN A 57 -10.58 0.79 -1.78
CA GLN A 57 -11.82 0.07 -1.57
C GLN A 57 -13.04 0.93 -1.94
N LYS A 58 -13.03 2.22 -1.60
CA LYS A 58 -14.08 3.17 -1.97
C LYS A 58 -14.20 3.27 -3.49
N GLN A 59 -13.11 3.56 -4.19
CA GLN A 59 -13.12 3.70 -5.65
C GLN A 59 -13.48 2.40 -6.36
N LEU A 60 -13.04 1.25 -5.83
CA LEU A 60 -13.39 -0.06 -6.36
C LEU A 60 -14.88 -0.35 -6.21
N ASN A 61 -15.48 0.03 -5.07
CA ASN A 61 -16.92 -0.07 -4.84
C ASN A 61 -17.70 0.84 -5.80
N GLU A 62 -17.26 2.09 -5.98
CA GLU A 62 -17.87 3.04 -6.92
C GLU A 62 -17.76 2.55 -8.37
N TRP A 63 -16.61 2.00 -8.77
CA TRP A 63 -16.41 1.41 -10.09
C TRP A 63 -17.30 0.20 -10.32
N LYS A 64 -17.41 -0.71 -9.33
CA LYS A 64 -18.32 -1.85 -9.40
C LYS A 64 -19.78 -1.42 -9.49
N ALA A 65 -20.18 -0.37 -8.75
CA ALA A 65 -21.53 0.17 -8.81
C ALA A 65 -21.86 0.81 -10.17
N LYS A 66 -20.90 1.53 -10.78
CA LYS A 66 -21.02 2.09 -12.14
C LYS A 66 -21.00 1.04 -13.27
N LYS A 67 -20.55 -0.18 -12.97
CA LYS A 67 -20.46 -1.30 -13.93
C LYS A 67 -21.72 -2.18 -13.94
N LYS A 68 -22.77 -1.81 -13.20
CA LYS A 68 -24.13 -2.30 -13.43
C LYS A 68 -24.75 -1.61 -14.64
#